data_AF-A0A818FVX3-F1
#
_entry.id   AF-A0A818FVX3-F1
#
_cell.length_a   1.000
_cell.length_b   1.000
_cell.length_c   1.000
_cell.angle_alpha   90.00
_cell.angle_beta   90.00
_cell.angle_gamma   90.00
#
_symmetry.space_group_name_H-M   'P 1'
#
loop_
_entity.id
_entity.type
_entity.pdbx_description
1 polymer ?
#
loop_
_entity_poly.entity_id
_entity_poly.type
_entity_poly.pdbx_seq_one_letter_code
_entity_poly.pdbx_strand_id
1 'polypeptide(L)' 'MGISRDHWHKRRKTGGKRPQPHKKRKFELGRPAALTKLDAKRIHTVRTRGGNKKYRALRLDIGNFSWGS' A
#
# COMPACT_ATOMS: atom_id res chain seq x y z
N MET A 1 -11.19 -1.98 -10.08
CA MET A 1 -10.23 -2.61 -9.15
C MET A 1 -8.84 -2.03 -9.44
N GLY A 2 -8.19 -1.39 -8.46
CA GLY A 2 -7.04 -0.50 -8.68
C GLY A 2 -5.70 -1.21 -8.85
N ILE A 3 -4.70 -0.75 -8.09
CA ILE A 3 -3.37 -1.35 -8.00
C ILE A 3 -3.52 -2.80 -7.50
N SER A 4 -2.76 -3.72 -8.10
CA SER A 4 -2.77 -5.14 -7.76
C SER A 4 -1.37 -5.58 -7.32
N ARG A 5 -1.32 -6.59 -6.44
CA ARG A 5 -0.07 -7.19 -5.94
C ARG A 5 0.27 -8.52 -6.62
N ASP A 6 -0.47 -8.89 -7.66
CA ASP A 6 -0.18 -10.07 -8.47
C ASP A 6 1.04 -9.86 -9.38
N HIS A 7 1.57 -10.95 -9.92
CA HIS A 7 2.72 -10.92 -10.81
C HIS A 7 2.39 -11.30 -12.26
N TRP A 8 1.11 -11.55 -12.59
CA TRP A 8 0.69 -12.08 -13.89
C TRP A 8 0.95 -11.08 -15.02
N HIS A 9 0.90 -9.79 -14.69
CA HIS A 9 1.25 -8.71 -15.61
C HIS A 9 2.77 -8.54 -15.83
N LYS A 10 3.63 -9.32 -15.15
CA LYS A 10 5.10 -9.32 -15.32
C LYS A 10 5.56 -10.52 -16.15
N ARG A 11 6.77 -10.43 -16.71
CA ARG A 11 7.40 -11.53 -17.46
C ARG A 11 7.83 -12.68 -16.53
N ARG A 12 8.08 -13.86 -17.10
CA ARG A 12 8.77 -14.96 -16.41
C ARG A 12 10.26 -14.64 -16.26
N LYS A 13 10.98 -15.37 -15.41
CA LYS A 13 12.45 -15.27 -15.31
C LYS A 13 13.13 -15.52 -16.66
N THR A 14 12.54 -16.38 -17.49
CA THR A 14 12.98 -16.68 -18.87
C THR A 14 12.57 -15.62 -19.91
N GLY A 15 11.93 -14.52 -19.53
CA GLY A 15 11.47 -13.47 -20.47
C GLY A 15 10.13 -13.73 -21.16
N GLY A 16 9.59 -14.95 -21.07
CA GLY A 16 8.28 -15.31 -21.63
C GLY A 16 7.12 -14.49 -21.06
N LYS A 17 6.15 -14.14 -21.91
CA LYS A 17 4.90 -13.48 -21.49
C LYS A 17 4.03 -14.46 -20.71
N ARG A 18 3.41 -14.02 -19.61
CA ARG A 18 2.45 -14.83 -18.85
C ARG A 18 1.03 -14.59 -19.39
N PRO A 19 0.23 -15.63 -19.64
CA PRO A 19 -1.20 -15.45 -19.91
C PRO A 19 -1.90 -14.98 -18.63
N GLN A 20 -2.92 -14.12 -18.77
CA GLN A 20 -3.72 -13.64 -17.65
C GLN A 20 -4.85 -14.64 -17.36
N PRO A 21 -4.84 -15.38 -16.23
CA PRO A 21 -5.82 -16.44 -16.00
C PRO A 21 -7.18 -15.90 -15.55
N HIS A 22 -7.23 -14.71 -14.94
CA HIS A 22 -8.45 -14.12 -14.43
C HIS A 22 -8.37 -12.59 -14.36
N LYS A 23 -9.53 -11.94 -14.20
CA LYS A 23 -9.61 -10.51 -13.87
C LYS A 23 -8.99 -10.25 -12.48
N LYS A 24 -8.58 -9.01 -12.20
CA LYS A 24 -8.03 -8.62 -10.88
C LYS A 24 -8.96 -9.06 -9.75
N ARG A 25 -8.40 -9.45 -8.59
CA ARG A 25 -9.18 -9.93 -7.43
C ARG A 25 -9.02 -9.04 -6.20
N LYS A 26 -10.06 -8.99 -5.35
CA LYS A 26 -10.09 -8.16 -4.12
C LYS A 26 -9.03 -8.60 -3.11
N PHE A 27 -8.58 -9.85 -3.20
CA PHE A 27 -7.55 -10.38 -2.31
C PHE A 27 -6.13 -9.86 -2.64
N GLU A 28 -5.89 -9.39 -3.87
CA GLU A 28 -4.60 -8.82 -4.32
C GLU A 28 -4.55 -7.29 -4.25
N LEU A 29 -5.66 -6.64 -3.88
CA LEU A 29 -5.78 -5.18 -3.89
C LEU A 29 -4.61 -4.48 -3.17
N GLY A 30 -3.95 -3.58 -3.88
CA GLY A 30 -3.02 -2.57 -3.35
C GLY A 30 -3.71 -1.23 -3.10
N ARG A 31 -2.99 -0.29 -2.51
CA ARG A 31 -3.47 1.08 -2.25
C ARG A 31 -2.41 2.08 -2.76
N PRO A 32 -2.81 3.28 -3.22
CA PRO A 32 -1.84 4.33 -3.57
C PRO A 32 -1.01 4.69 -2.34
N ALA A 33 0.24 5.14 -2.53
CA ALA A 33 1.08 5.60 -1.42
C ALA A 33 0.45 6.79 -0.68
N ALA A 34 0.81 7.00 0.60
CA ALA A 34 0.27 8.11 1.38
C ALA A 34 1.04 9.42 1.17
N LEU A 35 2.30 9.37 0.71
CA LEU A 35 3.18 10.51 0.43
C LEU A 35 3.16 11.56 1.55
N THR A 36 3.49 11.12 2.77
CA THR A 36 3.52 11.93 3.99
C THR A 36 4.42 13.16 3.85
N LYS A 37 3.94 14.32 4.28
CA LYS A 37 4.69 15.60 4.30
C LYS A 37 4.83 16.16 5.73
N LEU A 38 5.77 17.08 5.92
CA LEU A 38 5.89 17.85 7.16
C LEU A 38 4.89 19.00 7.15
N ASP A 39 3.92 18.98 8.08
CA ASP A 39 2.89 20.01 8.30
C ASP A 39 1.99 19.56 9.46
N ALA A 40 1.03 20.38 9.88
CA ALA A 40 0.04 20.09 10.91
C ALA A 40 -0.63 18.71 10.71
N LYS A 41 -0.66 17.96 11.81
CA LYS A 41 -1.11 16.56 11.88
C LYS A 41 -2.41 16.32 11.12
N ARG A 42 -2.35 15.47 10.10
CA ARG A 42 -3.52 14.99 9.34
C ARG A 42 -3.42 13.50 9.09
N ILE A 43 -4.33 12.73 9.69
CA ILE A 43 -4.36 11.28 9.62
C ILE A 43 -5.71 10.81 9.06
N HIS A 44 -5.68 9.93 8.07
CA HIS A 44 -6.86 9.26 7.51
C HIS A 44 -6.94 7.81 7.98
N THR A 45 -8.09 7.42 8.49
CA THR A 45 -8.36 6.05 8.89
C THR A 45 -8.82 5.23 7.70
N VAL A 46 -8.12 4.13 7.41
CA VAL A 46 -8.41 3.27 6.27
C VAL A 46 -8.81 1.88 6.76
N ARG A 47 -10.04 1.46 6.43
CA ARG A 47 -10.49 0.07 6.67
C ARG A 47 -9.70 -0.88 5.76
N THR A 48 -9.17 -1.95 6.35
CA THR A 48 -8.40 -2.98 5.67
C THR A 48 -9.12 -4.34 5.73
N ARG A 49 -8.55 -5.36 5.07
CA ARG A 49 -9.10 -6.72 5.12
C ARG A 49 -9.07 -7.22 6.56
N GLY A 50 -10.07 -8.00 6.94
CA GLY A 50 -10.23 -8.50 8.32
C GLY A 50 -10.84 -7.47 9.28
N GLY A 51 -11.36 -6.34 8.78
CA GLY A 51 -12.07 -5.35 9.61
C GLY A 51 -11.15 -4.34 10.32
N ASN A 52 -9.84 -4.59 10.36
CA ASN A 52 -8.85 -3.72 10.97
C ASN A 52 -8.79 -2.31 10.34
N LYS A 53 -8.46 -1.32 11.15
CA LYS A 53 -8.20 0.06 10.73
C LYS A 53 -6.69 0.30 10.68
N LYS A 54 -6.19 0.83 9.57
CA LYS A 54 -4.81 1.34 9.47
C LYS A 54 -4.87 2.86 9.36
N TYR A 55 -4.03 3.55 10.13
CA TYR A 55 -3.93 5.00 10.11
C TYR A 55 -2.89 5.42 9.07
N ARG A 56 -3.29 6.22 8.09
CA ARG A 56 -2.39 6.77 7.07
C ARG A 56 -2.18 8.23 7.38
N ALA A 57 -0.99 8.56 7.85
CA ALA A 57 -0.55 9.94 7.93
C ALA A 57 -0.49 10.53 6.51
N LEU A 58 -0.99 11.74 6.33
CA LEU A 58 -0.71 12.58 5.16
C LEU A 58 0.25 13.70 5.54
N ARG A 59 0.14 14.20 6.78
CA ARG A 59 0.98 15.27 7.33
C ARG A 59 1.25 15.00 8.81
N LEU A 60 2.49 15.23 9.26
CA LEU A 60 2.93 15.15 10.65
C LEU A 60 3.97 16.23 10.94
N ASP A 61 3.90 16.80 12.14
CA ASP A 61 4.76 17.86 12.67
C ASP A 61 5.61 17.38 13.86
N ILE A 62 5.12 16.37 14.60
CA ILE A 62 5.76 15.82 15.80
C ILE A 62 6.04 14.33 15.61
N GLY A 63 7.14 13.85 16.20
CA GLY A 63 7.52 12.44 16.31
C GLY A 63 8.06 12.10 17.70
N ASN A 64 8.01 10.82 18.08
CA ASN A 64 8.68 10.34 19.28
C ASN A 64 10.09 9.85 18.90
N PHE A 65 11.13 10.46 19.47
CA PHE A 65 12.54 10.16 19.20
C PHE A 65 13.22 9.74 20.52
N SER A 66 13.94 8.62 20.51
CA SER A 66 14.64 8.10 21.68
C SER A 66 16.12 7.85 21.38
N TRP A 67 17.01 8.21 22.31
CA TRP A 67 18.44 7.93 22.24
C TRP A 67 18.73 6.71 23.11
N GLY A 68 19.07 5.59 22.48
CA GLY A 68 19.23 4.29 23.15
C GLY A 68 20.65 3.98 23.61
N SER A 69 21.49 5.00 23.83
CA SER A 69 22.84 4.85 24.39
C SER A 69 22.80 4.29 25.80
#